data_AF-A0AA49GQK2-F1
#
_entry.id   AF-A0AA49GQK2-F1
#
_cell.length_a   1.000
_cell.length_b   1.000
_cell.length_c   1.000
_cell.angle_alpha   90.00
_cell.angle_beta   90.00
_cell.angle_gamma   90.00
#
_symmetry.space_group_name_H-M   'P 1'
#
loop_
_entity.id
_entity.type
_entity.pdbx_description
1 polymer ?
#
loop_
_entity_poly.entity_id
_entity_poly.type
_entity_poly.pdbx_seq_one_letter_code
_entity_poly.pdbx_strand_id
1 'polypeptide(L)'
;MYQKDLVLERKWQGLLQVLEQQIGRRPNDLNSVLFLIGVQELGKGAQHFSKEEKQDLLHIAICKVLSLSGFYTLEGVDQDGWPHWKLQKKLPHFDLLDQEKLLKMHVIEYFEQEVGVAI
;
A
#
# COMPACT_ATOMS: atom_id res chain seq x y z
N MET A 1 -5.68 -18.28 15.65
CA MET A 1 -4.78 -17.13 15.45
C MET A 1 -3.60 -17.50 14.55
N TYR A 2 -2.79 -18.51 14.92
CA TYR A 2 -1.66 -19.00 14.12
C TYR A 2 -1.93 -19.29 12.63
N GLN A 3 -3.05 -19.96 12.29
CA GLN A 3 -3.34 -20.31 10.90
C GLN A 3 -3.57 -19.08 10.01
N LYS A 4 -4.20 -18.02 10.54
CA LYS A 4 -4.44 -16.78 9.77
C LYS A 4 -3.14 -16.02 9.51
N ASP A 5 -2.27 -15.94 10.53
CA ASP A 5 -0.95 -15.32 10.41
C ASP A 5 -0.08 -16.07 9.37
N LEU A 6 -0.12 -17.41 9.36
CA LEU A 6 0.62 -18.22 8.38
C LEU A 6 0.10 -18.03 6.94
N VAL A 7 -1.22 -17.88 6.76
CA VAL A 7 -1.81 -17.61 5.44
C VAL A 7 -1.41 -16.22 4.95
N LEU A 8 -1.48 -15.22 5.82
CA LEU A 8 -1.06 -13.86 5.51
C LEU A 8 0.40 -13.83 5.07
N GLU A 9 1.29 -14.49 5.82
CA GLU A 9 2.71 -14.53 5.48
C GLU A 9 2.94 -15.24 4.13
N ARG A 10 2.24 -16.35 3.84
CA ARG A 10 2.34 -17.02 2.53
C ARG A 10 1.93 -16.12 1.37
N LYS A 11 0.78 -15.44 1.49
CA LYS A 11 0.32 -14.48 0.49
C LYS A 11 1.30 -13.33 0.34
N TRP A 12 1.83 -12.81 1.45
CA TRP A 12 2.83 -11.76 1.43
C TRP A 12 4.10 -12.17 0.68
N GLN A 13 4.62 -13.38 0.94
CA GLN A 13 5.77 -13.91 0.21
C GLN A 13 5.47 -14.12 -1.29
N GLY A 14 4.26 -14.57 -1.63
CA GLY A 14 3.79 -14.68 -3.02
C GLY A 14 3.77 -13.33 -3.74
N LEU A 15 3.23 -12.30 -3.09
CA LEU A 15 3.25 -10.93 -3.61
C LEU A 15 4.68 -10.44 -3.87
N LEU A 16 5.59 -10.63 -2.92
CA LEU A 16 6.99 -10.23 -3.08
C LEU A 16 7.65 -10.93 -4.28
N GLN A 17 7.32 -12.20 -4.53
CA GLN A 17 7.83 -12.94 -5.67
C GLN A 17 7.26 -12.41 -7.00
N VAL A 18 5.96 -12.07 -7.05
CA VAL A 18 5.37 -11.45 -8.24
C VAL A 18 6.04 -10.10 -8.52
N LEU A 19 6.19 -9.27 -7.49
CA LEU A 19 6.85 -7.97 -7.63
C LEU A 19 8.29 -8.16 -8.12
N GLU A 20 9.05 -9.10 -7.54
CA GLU A 20 10.40 -9.43 -8.00
C GLU A 20 10.45 -9.77 -9.49
N GLN A 21 9.49 -10.53 -10.01
CA GLN A 21 9.39 -10.87 -11.43
C GLN A 21 9.00 -9.68 -12.32
N GLN A 22 8.12 -8.80 -11.84
CA GLN A 22 7.62 -7.66 -12.62
C GLN A 22 8.59 -6.48 -12.65
N ILE A 23 9.20 -6.14 -11.51
CA ILE A 23 10.10 -4.99 -11.38
C ILE A 23 11.59 -5.38 -11.42
N GLY A 24 11.90 -6.67 -11.51
CA GLY A 24 13.27 -7.19 -11.54
C GLY A 24 14.02 -7.10 -10.22
N ARG A 25 13.34 -6.66 -9.15
CA ARG A 25 13.92 -6.53 -7.81
C ARG A 25 12.88 -6.85 -6.75
N ARG A 26 13.23 -7.72 -5.81
CA ARG A 26 12.37 -8.00 -4.66
C ARG A 26 12.31 -6.80 -3.70
N PRO A 27 11.12 -6.30 -3.32
CA PRO A 27 10.98 -5.33 -2.24
C PRO A 27 11.48 -5.92 -0.92
N ASN A 28 12.19 -5.11 -0.14
CA ASN A 28 12.83 -5.57 1.10
C ASN A 28 11.84 -5.64 2.29
N ASP A 29 10.84 -4.76 2.29
CA ASP A 29 9.94 -4.53 3.42
C ASP A 29 8.60 -3.94 2.97
N LEU A 30 7.65 -3.83 3.91
CA LEU A 30 6.33 -3.25 3.66
C LEU A 30 6.43 -1.82 3.11
N ASN A 31 7.35 -0.99 3.60
CA ASN A 31 7.48 0.38 3.12
C ASN A 31 7.94 0.43 1.66
N SER A 32 8.81 -0.49 1.24
CA SER A 32 9.19 -0.60 -0.18
C SER A 32 7.97 -0.90 -1.06
N VAL A 33 7.06 -1.77 -0.60
CA VAL A 33 5.83 -2.10 -1.35
C VAL A 33 4.84 -0.93 -1.33
N LEU A 34 4.62 -0.29 -0.18
CA LEU A 34 3.79 0.91 -0.07
C LEU A 34 4.32 2.02 -0.97
N PHE A 35 5.62 2.23 -1.03
CA PHE A 35 6.22 3.22 -1.92
C PHE A 35 5.88 2.94 -3.39
N LEU A 36 5.94 1.69 -3.83
CA LEU A 36 5.55 1.30 -5.20
C LEU A 36 4.07 1.60 -5.47
N ILE A 37 3.18 1.29 -4.51
CA ILE A 37 1.76 1.63 -4.60
C ILE A 37 1.58 3.15 -4.69
N GLY A 38 2.26 3.92 -3.85
CA GLY A 38 2.19 5.37 -3.87
C GLY A 38 2.62 5.96 -5.22
N VAL A 39 3.69 5.44 -5.81
CA VAL A 39 4.16 5.88 -7.14
C VAL A 39 3.14 5.53 -8.22
N GLN A 40 2.52 4.36 -8.13
CA GLN A 40 1.45 3.94 -9.05
C GLN A 40 0.23 4.87 -8.94
N GLU A 41 -0.23 5.15 -7.72
CA GLU A 41 -1.39 6.01 -7.45
C GLU A 41 -1.15 7.47 -7.82
N LEU A 42 0.08 7.95 -7.70
CA LEU A 42 0.46 9.28 -8.18
C LEU A 42 0.37 9.36 -9.71
N GLY A 43 0.50 8.24 -10.43
CA GLY A 43 0.33 8.18 -11.89
C GLY A 43 1.42 8.89 -12.71
N LYS A 44 2.47 9.43 -12.06
CA LYS A 44 3.58 10.14 -12.71
C LYS A 44 4.74 9.24 -13.13
N GLY A 45 4.66 7.94 -12.87
CA GLY A 45 5.71 6.98 -13.18
C GLY A 45 6.97 7.16 -12.34
N ALA A 46 8.07 6.55 -12.79
CA ALA A 46 9.34 6.57 -12.07
C ALA A 46 10.05 7.92 -12.24
N GLN A 47 10.24 8.63 -11.13
CA GLN A 47 10.99 9.89 -11.06
C GLN A 47 11.83 9.95 -9.77
N HIS A 48 12.72 10.94 -9.71
CA HIS A 48 13.47 11.21 -8.48
C HIS A 48 12.58 11.96 -7.50
N PHE A 49 12.20 11.28 -6.42
CA PHE A 49 11.47 11.87 -5.31
C PHE A 49 12.43 12.31 -4.20
N SER A 50 12.19 13.51 -3.67
CA SER A 50 12.83 14.03 -2.47
C SER A 50 12.47 13.19 -1.24
N LYS A 51 13.10 13.48 -0.09
CA LYS A 51 12.80 12.76 1.15
C LYS A 51 11.36 12.98 1.62
N GLU A 52 10.84 14.18 1.45
CA GLU A 52 9.48 14.57 1.84
C GLU A 52 8.47 13.90 0.92
N GLU A 53 8.67 14.00 -0.40
CA GLU A 53 7.79 13.34 -1.37
C GLU A 53 7.73 11.82 -1.19
N LYS A 54 8.83 11.19 -0.75
CA LYS A 54 8.80 9.75 -0.39
C LYS A 54 7.88 9.46 0.80
N GLN A 55 7.84 10.35 1.79
CA GLN A 55 6.91 10.21 2.92
C GLN A 55 5.46 10.44 2.45
N ASP A 56 5.24 11.41 1.58
CA ASP A 56 3.92 11.68 1.01
C ASP A 56 3.41 10.50 0.17
N LEU A 57 4.28 9.87 -0.62
CA LEU A 57 3.95 8.65 -1.37
C LEU A 57 3.56 7.47 -0.46
N LEU A 58 4.27 7.31 0.66
CA LEU A 58 3.88 6.31 1.67
C LEU A 58 2.51 6.63 2.27
N HIS A 59 2.22 7.91 2.52
CA HIS A 59 0.91 8.35 3.02
C HIS A 59 -0.20 8.05 2.01
N ILE A 60 0.00 8.39 0.73
CA ILE A 60 -0.93 8.09 -0.36
C ILE A 60 -1.22 6.60 -0.42
N ALA A 61 -0.17 5.77 -0.38
CA ALA A 61 -0.31 4.33 -0.42
C ALA A 61 -1.16 3.81 0.75
N ILE A 62 -0.88 4.26 1.98
CA ILE A 62 -1.65 3.89 3.17
C ILE A 62 -3.11 4.33 3.04
N CYS A 63 -3.38 5.56 2.60
CA CYS A 63 -4.73 6.05 2.38
C CYS A 63 -5.46 5.23 1.32
N LYS A 64 -4.80 4.92 0.20
CA LYS A 64 -5.36 4.08 -0.87
C LYS A 64 -5.72 2.70 -0.36
N VAL A 65 -4.79 1.96 0.26
CA VAL A 65 -5.07 0.59 0.71
C VAL A 65 -6.15 0.57 1.80
N LEU A 66 -6.17 1.55 2.71
CA LEU A 66 -7.20 1.66 3.74
C LEU A 66 -8.53 2.20 3.20
N SER A 67 -8.56 2.82 2.01
CA SER A 67 -9.79 3.22 1.34
C SER A 67 -10.63 2.02 0.89
N LEU A 68 -10.00 0.86 0.64
CA LEU A 68 -10.71 -0.41 0.33
C LEU A 68 -11.66 -0.82 1.47
N SER A 69 -11.28 -0.53 2.72
CA SER A 69 -12.13 -0.72 3.92
C SER A 69 -13.01 0.50 4.26
N GLY A 70 -12.99 1.54 3.43
CA GLY A 70 -13.76 2.76 3.61
C GLY A 70 -13.28 3.64 4.77
N PHE A 71 -12.01 3.55 5.18
CA PHE A 71 -11.43 4.48 6.15
C PHE A 71 -11.11 5.83 5.53
N TYR A 72 -10.67 5.81 4.27
CA TYR A 72 -10.35 7.00 3.50
C TYR A 72 -11.19 7.07 2.23
N THR A 73 -11.40 8.28 1.73
CA THR A 73 -11.99 8.53 0.42
C THR A 73 -11.19 9.61 -0.28
N LEU A 74 -10.95 9.42 -1.57
CA LEU A 74 -10.29 10.42 -2.41
C LEU A 74 -11.20 11.65 -2.51
N GLU A 75 -10.74 12.80 -2.02
CA GLU A 75 -11.46 14.08 -2.15
C GLU A 75 -11.14 14.78 -3.47
N GLY A 76 -9.96 14.52 -4.02
CA GLY A 76 -9.54 15.10 -5.29
C GLY A 76 -8.04 15.02 -5.46
N VAL A 77 -7.56 15.75 -6.45
CA VAL A 77 -6.14 15.87 -6.77
C VAL A 77 -5.82 17.37 -6.77
N ASP A 78 -4.68 17.75 -6.21
CA ASP A 78 -4.26 19.16 -6.23
C ASP A 78 -3.70 19.61 -7.58
N GLN A 79 -3.28 20.87 -7.65
CA GLN A 79 -2.72 21.48 -8.86
C GLN A 79 -1.41 20.80 -9.31
N ASP A 80 -0.69 20.22 -8.36
CA ASP A 80 0.55 19.49 -8.62
C ASP A 80 0.28 18.02 -8.94
N GLY A 81 -0.97 17.56 -8.99
CA GLY A 81 -1.31 16.18 -9.33
C GLY A 81 -1.23 15.20 -8.16
N TRP A 82 -1.13 15.68 -6.92
CA TRP A 82 -1.09 14.82 -5.73
C TRP A 82 -2.51 14.51 -5.22
N PRO A 83 -2.85 13.23 -4.98
CA PRO A 83 -4.16 12.84 -4.48
C PRO A 83 -4.33 13.20 -3.00
N HIS A 84 -5.44 13.86 -2.68
CA HIS A 84 -5.83 14.22 -1.32
C HIS A 84 -6.93 13.30 -0.80
N TRP A 85 -6.71 12.77 0.40
CA TRP A 85 -7.57 11.78 1.01
C TRP A 85 -8.21 12.30 2.29
N LYS A 86 -9.51 12.04 2.43
CA LYS A 86 -10.26 12.36 3.64
C LYS A 86 -10.50 11.13 4.49
N LEU A 87 -10.16 11.26 5.77
CA LEU A 87 -10.54 10.28 6.77
C LEU A 87 -12.05 10.30 7.00
N GLN A 88 -12.72 9.20 6.65
CA GLN A 88 -14.16 9.02 6.85
C GLN A 88 -14.48 8.37 8.20
N LYS A 89 -13.61 7.47 8.65
CA LYS A 89 -13.80 6.70 9.90
C LYS A 89 -12.58 6.84 10.77
N LYS A 90 -12.79 7.01 12.08
CA LYS A 90 -11.68 6.98 13.04
C LYS A 90 -11.03 5.60 13.00
N LEU A 91 -9.72 5.56 12.75
CA LEU A 91 -8.95 4.33 12.85
C LEU A 91 -8.95 3.86 14.32
N PRO A 92 -9.15 2.55 14.58
CA PRO A 92 -8.89 1.99 15.89
C PRO A 92 -7.45 2.29 16.34
N HIS A 93 -7.22 2.29 17.65
CA HIS A 93 -5.84 2.24 18.13
C HIS A 93 -5.26 0.85 17.84
N PHE A 94 -4.12 0.83 17.15
CA PHE A 94 -3.35 -0.37 16.88
C PHE A 94 -2.00 -0.24 17.58
N ASP A 95 -1.44 -1.37 18.02
CA ASP A 95 0.00 -1.43 18.25
C ASP A 95 0.74 -1.54 16.90
N LEU A 96 2.08 -1.43 16.93
CA LEU A 96 2.89 -1.44 15.71
C LEU A 96 2.76 -2.76 14.94
N LEU A 97 2.58 -3.89 15.64
CA LEU A 97 2.50 -5.21 15.01
C LEU A 97 1.15 -5.39 14.30
N ASP A 98 0.06 -4.99 14.95
CA ASP A 98 -1.28 -5.02 14.39
C ASP A 98 -1.42 -4.06 13.22
N GLN A 99 -0.80 -2.88 13.30
CA GLN A 99 -0.75 -1.94 12.19
C GLN A 99 -0.04 -2.55 10.98
N GLU A 100 1.12 -3.19 11.16
CA GLU A 100 1.84 -3.83 10.06
C GLU A 100 1.02 -4.96 9.42
N LYS A 101 0.40 -5.81 10.24
CA LYS A 101 -0.48 -6.89 9.75
C LYS A 101 -1.66 -6.35 8.96
N LEU A 102 -2.31 -5.31 9.48
CA LEU A 102 -3.44 -4.65 8.82
C LEU A 102 -3.04 -4.12 7.44
N LEU A 103 -1.90 -3.42 7.37
CA LEU A 103 -1.39 -2.87 6.12
C LEU A 103 -1.02 -3.97 5.13
N LYS A 104 -0.33 -5.03 5.57
CA LYS A 104 -0.02 -6.19 4.71
C LYS A 104 -1.28 -6.81 4.10
N MET A 105 -2.33 -6.99 4.90
CA MET A 105 -3.61 -7.52 4.42
C MET A 105 -4.21 -6.64 3.32
N HIS A 106 -4.29 -5.33 3.54
CA HIS A 106 -4.87 -4.40 2.55
C HIS A 106 -3.98 -4.20 1.32
N VAL A 107 -2.66 -4.30 1.47
CA VAL A 107 -1.73 -4.28 0.34
C VAL A 107 -1.96 -5.50 -0.56
N ILE A 108 -2.07 -6.69 0.02
CA ILE A 108 -2.37 -7.90 -0.76
C ILE A 108 -3.72 -7.74 -1.46
N GLU A 109 -4.75 -7.27 -0.75
CA GLU A 109 -6.07 -7.01 -1.33
C GLU A 109 -6.02 -6.01 -2.48
N TYR A 110 -5.24 -4.93 -2.35
CA TYR A 110 -5.01 -3.97 -3.42
C TYR A 110 -4.43 -4.64 -4.67
N PHE A 111 -3.41 -5.49 -4.52
CA PHE A 111 -2.82 -6.19 -5.67
C PHE A 111 -3.77 -7.23 -6.29
N GLU A 112 -4.56 -7.94 -5.47
CA GLU A 112 -5.55 -8.92 -5.94
C GLU A 112 -6.71 -8.23 -6.69
N GLN A 113 -7.24 -7.11 -6.18
CA GLN A 113 -8.45 -6.48 -6.71
C GLN A 113 -8.17 -5.41 -7.78
N GLU A 114 -7.21 -4.51 -7.55
CA GLU A 114 -6.99 -3.34 -8.41
C GLU A 114 -5.95 -3.64 -9.50
N VAL A 115 -4.90 -4.38 -9.16
CA VAL A 115 -3.83 -4.74 -10.11
C VAL A 115 -4.14 -6.06 -10.84
N GLY A 116 -5.02 -6.90 -10.28
CA GLY A 116 -5.40 -8.18 -10.87
C GLY A 116 -4.33 -9.26 -10.76
N VAL A 117 -3.48 -9.19 -9.72
CA VAL A 117 -2.45 -10.19 -9.45
C VAL A 117 -3.06 -11.38 -8.71
N ALA A 118 -2.96 -12.58 -9.27
CA ALA A 118 -3.29 -13.82 -8.56
C ALA A 118 -2.12 -14.19 -7.64
N ILE A 119 -2.35 -14.08 -6.32
CA ILE A 119 -1.36 -14.35 -5.24
C ILE A 119 -1.73 -15.63 -4.48
#